data_AF-A0AAD4SNI3-F1
#
_entry.id   AF-A0AAD4SNI3-F1
#
_cell.length_a   1.000
_cell.length_b   1.000
_cell.length_c   1.000
_cell.angle_alpha   90.00
_cell.angle_beta   90.00
_cell.angle_gamma   90.00
#
_symmetry.space_group_name_H-M   'P 1'
#
loop_
_entity.id
_entity.type
_entity.pdbx_description
1 polymer ?
#
loop_
_entity_poly.entity_id
_entity_poly.type
_entity_poly.pdbx_seq_one_letter_code
_entity_poly.pdbx_strand_id
1 'polypeptide(L)' 'MFPLSFHYEGVSRQDPLLKLNHANVMEVPGSCEIRVVPTPSDFRIQNGKLAMEILRGQIMDVVQP' A
#
# COMPACT_ATOMS: atom_id res chain seq x y z
N MET A 1 -6.74 15.56 4.43
CA MET A 1 -7.57 14.35 4.22
C MET A 1 -7.01 13.60 3.01
N PHE A 2 -6.62 12.33 3.14
CA PHE A 2 -6.23 11.54 1.97
C PHE A 2 -7.49 10.98 1.30
N PRO A 3 -7.72 11.18 -0.01
CA PRO A 3 -8.98 10.80 -0.67
C PRO A 3 -9.38 9.33 -0.44
N LEU A 4 -8.40 8.42 -0.49
CA LEU A 4 -8.63 7.00 -0.26
C LEU A 4 -9.03 6.68 1.19
N SER A 5 -8.39 7.32 2.19
CA SER A 5 -8.77 7.13 3.60
C SER A 5 -10.20 7.58 3.87
N PHE A 6 -10.58 8.74 3.33
CA PHE A 6 -11.93 9.27 3.49
C PHE A 6 -12.98 8.38 2.82
N HIS A 7 -12.68 7.89 1.62
CA HIS A 7 -13.55 6.95 0.92
C HIS A 7 -13.68 5.61 1.68
N TYR A 8 -12.58 5.11 2.24
CA TYR A 8 -12.62 3.88 3.04
C TYR A 8 -13.51 4.03 4.26
N GLU A 9 -13.30 5.08 5.06
CA GLU A 9 -14.05 5.32 6.30
C GLU A 9 -15.54 5.63 6.05
N GLY A 10 -15.83 6.43 5.02
CA GLY A 10 -17.20 6.89 4.74
C GLY A 10 -18.04 5.93 3.90
N VAL A 11 -17.41 5.10 3.07
CA VAL A 11 -18.13 4.27 2.07
C VAL A 11 -17.71 2.80 2.17
N SER A 12 -16.45 2.49 1.90
CA SER A 12 -16.03 1.10 1.66
C SER A 12 -16.10 0.21 2.90
N ARG A 13 -15.89 0.75 4.11
CA ARG A 13 -15.86 -0.03 5.36
C ARG A 13 -17.24 -0.56 5.77
N GLN A 14 -18.33 0.09 5.35
CA GLN A 14 -19.68 -0.29 5.76
C GLN A 14 -20.14 -1.62 5.15
N ASP A 15 -19.79 -1.86 3.89
CA ASP A 15 -20.25 -3.04 3.17
C ASP A 15 -19.70 -4.35 3.76
N PRO A 16 -18.38 -4.48 4.06
CA PRO A 16 -17.86 -5.65 4.78
C PRO A 16 -18.38 -5.74 6.22
N LEU A 17 -18.53 -4.62 6.94
CA LEU A 17 -19.05 -4.62 8.31
C LEU A 17 -20.43 -5.32 8.37
N LEU A 18 -21.31 -4.97 7.44
CA LEU A 18 -22.65 -5.53 7.34
C LEU A 18 -22.65 -6.95 6.75
N LYS A 19 -21.95 -7.17 5.63
CA LYS A 19 -21.98 -8.46 4.91
C LYS A 19 -21.29 -9.60 5.65
N LEU A 20 -20.21 -9.31 6.38
CA LEU A 20 -19.48 -10.30 7.16
C LEU A 20 -19.97 -10.41 8.61
N ASN A 21 -20.95 -9.59 9.02
CA ASN A 21 -21.49 -9.53 10.39
C ASN A 21 -20.40 -9.32 11.45
N HIS A 22 -19.45 -8.43 11.17
CA HIS A 22 -18.44 -8.05 12.14
C HIS A 22 -19.11 -7.33 13.33
N ALA A 23 -18.82 -7.78 14.55
CA ALA A 23 -19.38 -7.18 15.75
C ALA A 23 -18.73 -5.83 16.07
N ASN A 24 -17.50 -5.64 15.59
CA ASN A 24 -16.73 -4.43 15.79
C ASN A 24 -16.21 -3.90 14.45
N VAL A 25 -16.31 -2.58 14.29
CA VAL A 25 -15.79 -1.85 13.13
C VAL A 25 -14.28 -2.08 12.95
N MET A 26 -13.53 -2.33 14.03
CA MET A 26 -12.09 -2.60 14.00
C MET A 26 -11.72 -3.97 13.41
N GLU A 27 -12.69 -4.88 13.27
CA GLU A 27 -12.49 -6.19 12.62
C GLU A 27 -12.54 -6.08 11.10
N VAL A 28 -13.06 -4.97 10.57
CA VAL A 28 -13.13 -4.72 9.13
C VAL A 28 -11.71 -4.49 8.59
N PRO A 29 -11.26 -5.28 7.60
CA PRO A 29 -9.90 -5.19 7.08
C PRO A 29 -9.61 -3.83 6.42
N GLY A 30 -8.52 -3.18 6.86
CA GLY A 30 -7.92 -2.02 6.19
C GLY A 30 -6.61 -2.37 5.49
N SER A 31 -6.11 -1.47 4.65
CA SER A 31 -4.76 -1.57 4.08
C SER A 31 -3.71 -1.13 5.10
N CYS A 32 -2.75 -1.99 5.46
CA CYS A 32 -1.67 -1.65 6.39
C CYS A 32 -0.45 -1.02 5.71
N GLU A 33 0.13 -1.71 4.72
CA GLU A 33 1.33 -1.27 4.01
C GLU A 33 1.34 -1.82 2.58
N ILE A 34 1.90 -1.06 1.63
CA ILE A 34 2.15 -1.49 0.25
C ILE A 34 3.66 -1.62 0.03
N ARG A 35 4.13 -2.87 -0.13
CA ARG A 35 5.52 -3.18 -0.49
C ARG A 35 5.65 -3.32 -2.01
N VAL A 36 6.45 -2.46 -2.63
CA VAL A 36 6.91 -2.54 -4.03
C VAL A 36 8.31 -3.18 -4.06
N VAL A 37 8.41 -4.35 -4.67
CA VAL A 37 9.66 -5.08 -4.84
C VAL A 37 10.00 -5.09 -6.32
N PRO A 38 11.17 -4.55 -6.74
CA PRO A 38 11.57 -4.58 -8.14
C PRO A 38 11.97 -5.99 -8.54
N THR A 39 11.67 -6.39 -9.78
CA THR A 39 12.26 -7.60 -10.34
C THR A 39 13.73 -7.36 -10.68
N PRO A 40 14.65 -8.23 -10.23
CA PRO A 40 16.07 -8.08 -10.54
C PRO A 40 16.26 -8.24 -12.06
N SER A 41 16.92 -7.25 -12.67
CA SER A 41 17.40 -7.34 -14.05
C SER A 41 18.82 -6.80 -14.09
N ASP A 42 19.72 -7.53 -14.72
CA ASP A 42 21.18 -7.32 -14.69
C ASP A 42 21.62 -5.93 -15.22
N PHE A 43 20.73 -5.21 -15.89
CA PHE A 43 21.03 -3.97 -16.60
C PHE A 43 20.48 -2.67 -15.97
N ARG A 44 19.73 -2.72 -14.85
CA ARG A 44 18.91 -1.57 -14.40
C ARG A 44 19.18 -1.00 -13.00
N ILE A 45 20.34 -1.28 -12.42
CA ILE A 45 20.54 -1.04 -10.97
C ILE A 45 20.48 0.45 -10.57
N GLN A 46 21.12 1.37 -11.29
CA GLN A 46 21.12 2.80 -10.89
C GLN A 46 19.82 3.53 -11.24
N ASN A 47 19.42 3.53 -12.51
CA ASN A 47 18.21 4.23 -12.94
C ASN A 47 16.94 3.56 -12.41
N GLY A 48 16.95 2.24 -12.18
CA GLY A 48 15.83 1.51 -11.60
C GLY A 48 15.57 1.90 -10.15
N LYS A 49 16.63 2.05 -9.34
CA LYS A 49 16.51 2.55 -7.97
C LYS A 49 15.91 3.96 -7.94
N LEU A 50 16.48 4.89 -8.69
CA LEU A 50 16.00 6.27 -8.73
C LEU A 50 14.54 6.37 -9.22
N ALA A 51 14.17 5.61 -10.25
CA ALA A 51 12.79 5.57 -10.74
C ALA A 51 11.81 5.07 -9.66
N MET A 52 12.21 4.06 -8.88
CA MET A 52 11.40 3.53 -7.78
C MET A 52 11.23 4.56 -6.66
N GLU A 53 12.30 5.29 -6.32
CA GLU A 53 12.27 6.37 -5.33
C GLU A 53 11.36 7.51 -5.78
N ILE A 54 11.44 7.92 -7.06
CA ILE A 54 10.54 8.93 -7.65
C ILE A 54 9.07 8.46 -7.60
N LEU A 55 8.79 7.21 -7.93
CA LEU A 55 7.43 6.65 -7.91
C LEU A 55 6.85 6.54 -6.49
N ARG A 56 7.67 6.16 -5.50
CA ARG A 56 7.23 6.07 -4.10
C ARG A 56 7.22 7.42 -3.38
N GLY A 57 8.00 8.38 -3.85
CA GLY A 57 8.30 9.61 -3.10
C GLY A 57 9.10 9.35 -1.82
N GLN A 58 9.84 8.23 -1.75
CA GLN A 58 10.58 7.78 -0.57
C GLN A 58 11.92 7.20 -0.99
N ILE A 59 12.95 7.37 -0.15
CA ILE A 59 14.27 6.76 -0.37
C ILE A 59 14.13 5.24 -0.25
N MET A 60 14.73 4.51 -1.18
CA MET A 60 14.70 3.07 -1.18
C MET A 60 15.99 2.56 -0.54
N ASP A 61 15.87 2.00 0.66
CA ASP A 61 16.95 1.22 1.24
C ASP A 61 17.16 -0.02 0.38
N VAL A 62 18.41 -0.26 -0.02
CA VAL A 62 18.77 -1.45 -0.77
C VAL A 62 18.70 -2.60 0.23
N VAL A 63 17.57 -3.30 0.27
CA VAL A 63 17.48 -4.59 0.94
C VAL A 63 18.31 -5.56 0.10
N GLN A 64 19.55 -5.80 0.52
CA GLN A 64 20.35 -6.89 -0.03
C GLN A 64 19.69 -8.21 0.38
N PRO A 65 19.59 -9.20 -0.54
CA PRO A 65 19.05 -10.52 -0.23
C PRO A 65 19.88 -11.25 0.82
#